data_AF-A0A7V5G7L1-F1
#
_entry.id   AF-A0A7V5G7L1-F1
#
_cell.length_a   1.000
_cell.length_b   1.000
_cell.length_c   1.000
_cell.angle_alpha   90.00
_cell.angle_beta   90.00
_cell.angle_gamma   90.00
#
_symmetry.space_group_name_H-M   'P 1'
#
loop_
_entity.id
_entity.type
_entity.pdbx_description
1 polymer ?
#
loop_
_entity_poly.entity_id
_entity_poly.type
_entity_poly.pdbx_seq_one_letter_code
_entity_poly.pdbx_strand_id
1 'polypeptide(L)'
;MYITLYKNSTKGSWFSGIGTILVVISVVSLLGFNHTVIYPSLSDINSSLTIENSSGSHYTLLVMGYVSFLVPIVLGYVFLVWRS
;
A
#
# COMPACT_ATOMS: atom_id res chain seq x y z
N MET A 1 16.28 4.10 19.71
CA MET A 1 16.29 2.73 20.30
C MET A 1 16.95 2.68 21.68
N TYR A 2 18.09 3.35 21.90
CA TYR A 2 18.77 3.33 23.21
C TYR A 2 18.00 4.03 24.36
N ILE A 3 17.25 5.11 24.06
CA ILE A 3 16.55 5.94 25.07
C ILE A 3 15.24 5.31 25.57
N THR A 4 14.65 4.38 24.81
CA THR A 4 13.35 3.75 25.11
C THR A 4 13.48 2.59 26.09
N LEU A 5 14.61 1.88 26.06
CA LEU A 5 14.92 0.79 26.98
C LEU A 5 15.15 1.29 28.42
N TYR A 6 15.78 2.45 28.59
CA TYR A 6 16.11 3.00 29.91
C TYR A 6 14.95 3.72 30.62
N LYS A 7 13.86 4.06 29.91
CA LYS A 7 12.82 4.95 30.45
C LYS A 7 11.40 4.39 30.39
N ASN A 8 11.24 3.07 30.18
CA ASN A 8 9.93 2.39 30.12
C ASN A 8 8.88 3.20 29.34
N SER A 9 9.28 3.72 28.17
CA SER A 9 8.45 4.62 27.37
C SER A 9 8.08 3.92 26.07
N THR A 10 6.86 3.38 26.05
CA THR A 10 6.23 2.67 24.93
C THR A 10 5.94 3.57 23.72
N LYS A 11 6.13 4.90 23.86
CA LYS A 11 5.84 5.89 22.81
C LYS A 11 6.87 5.93 21.67
N GLY A 12 8.04 5.32 21.86
CA GLY A 12 9.11 5.33 20.86
C GLY A 12 8.85 4.48 19.62
N SER A 13 8.06 3.41 19.73
CA SER A 13 7.69 2.56 18.58
C SER A 13 6.78 3.28 17.61
N TRP A 14 5.92 4.20 18.10
CA TRP A 14 4.95 4.90 17.27
C TRP A 14 5.63 5.89 16.31
N PHE A 15 6.68 6.57 16.77
CA PHE A 15 7.50 7.45 15.93
C PHE A 15 8.39 6.67 14.96
N SER A 16 8.88 5.49 15.35
CA SER A 16 9.60 4.61 14.42
C SER A 16 8.67 4.01 13.36
N GLY A 17 7.44 3.68 13.73
CA GLY A 17 6.44 3.06 12.85
C GLY A 17 6.03 3.99 11.70
N ILE A 18 5.73 5.26 11.99
CA ILE A 18 5.35 6.22 10.93
C ILE A 18 6.47 6.36 9.89
N GLY A 19 7.73 6.42 10.33
CA GLY A 19 8.90 6.50 9.46
C GLY A 19 9.04 5.28 8.55
N THR A 20 8.84 4.07 9.06
CA THR A 20 8.86 2.85 8.24
C THR A 20 7.76 2.83 7.18
N ILE A 21 6.55 3.30 7.53
CA ILE A 21 5.41 3.34 6.60
C ILE A 21 5.69 4.32 5.45
N LEU A 22 6.20 5.51 5.77
CA LEU A 22 6.61 6.52 4.78
C LEU A 22 7.67 5.97 3.81
N VAL A 23 8.70 5.30 4.33
CA VAL A 23 9.76 4.70 3.50
C VAL A 23 9.21 3.61 2.59
N VAL A 24 8.37 2.71 3.11
CA VAL A 24 7.76 1.64 2.30
C VAL A 24 6.88 2.24 1.19
N ILE A 25 6.05 3.25 1.49
CA ILE A 25 5.24 3.94 0.49
C ILE A 25 6.10 4.60 -0.59
N SER A 26 7.22 5.24 -0.20
CA SER A 26 8.15 5.86 -1.16
C SER A 26 8.80 4.83 -2.08
N VAL A 27 9.27 3.70 -1.55
CA VAL A 27 9.88 2.62 -2.35
C VAL A 27 8.87 2.00 -3.31
N VAL A 28 7.66 1.68 -2.82
CA VAL A 28 6.60 1.09 -3.65
C VAL A 28 6.12 2.06 -4.73
N SER A 29 5.94 3.35 -4.39
CA SER A 29 5.60 4.39 -5.36
C SER A 29 6.64 4.52 -6.46
N LEU A 30 7.93 4.48 -6.12
CA LEU A 30 9.01 4.56 -7.10
C LEU A 30 8.99 3.37 -8.08
N LEU A 31 8.64 2.17 -7.61
CA LEU A 31 8.49 0.99 -8.45
C LEU A 31 7.25 1.06 -9.36
N GLY A 32 6.14 1.65 -8.88
CA GLY A 32 4.87 1.72 -9.59
C GLY A 32 4.74 2.85 -10.61
N PHE A 33 5.41 3.99 -10.41
CA PHE A 33 5.27 5.17 -11.29
C PHE A 33 6.09 5.13 -12.58
N ASN A 34 6.95 4.13 -12.77
CA ASN A 34 7.87 4.05 -13.91
C ASN A 34 7.26 3.46 -15.20
N HIS A 35 5.96 3.68 -15.47
CA HIS A 35 5.23 3.24 -16.68
C HIS A 35 5.61 1.83 -17.17
N THR A 36 5.91 0.93 -16.23
CA THR A 36 6.43 -0.40 -16.51
C THR A 36 5.28 -1.35 -16.79
N VAL A 37 5.51 -2.25 -17.75
CA VAL A 37 4.62 -3.38 -18.01
C VAL A 37 4.47 -4.19 -16.71
N ILE A 38 3.24 -4.42 -16.26
CA ILE A 38 2.97 -5.15 -15.00
C ILE A 38 3.39 -6.62 -15.14
N TYR A 39 3.22 -7.19 -16.33
CA TYR A 39 3.65 -8.55 -16.68
C TYR A 39 4.31 -8.56 -18.06
N PRO A 40 5.65 -8.61 -18.15
CA PRO A 40 6.36 -8.71 -19.42
C PRO A 40 6.20 -10.12 -19.99
N SER A 41 5.69 -10.22 -21.22
CA SER A 41 5.63 -11.47 -21.97
C SER A 41 7.02 -11.84 -22.48
N LEU A 42 7.47 -13.05 -22.15
CA LEU A 42 8.78 -13.58 -22.57
C LEU A 42 8.82 -14.00 -24.06
N SER A 43 7.66 -14.08 -24.73
CA SER A 43 7.52 -14.52 -26.13
C SER A 43 7.31 -13.39 -27.13
N ASP A 44 6.56 -12.33 -26.79
CA ASP A 44 6.29 -11.19 -27.67
C ASP A 44 6.18 -9.90 -26.85
N ILE A 45 7.14 -8.98 -27.02
CA ILE A 45 7.21 -7.70 -26.27
C ILE A 45 5.95 -6.84 -26.47
N ASN A 46 5.24 -6.99 -27.58
CA ASN A 46 4.02 -6.24 -27.92
C ASN A 46 2.74 -6.73 -27.21
N SER A 47 2.72 -7.96 -26.67
CA SER A 47 1.60 -8.49 -25.86
C SER A 47 1.81 -8.31 -24.36
N SER A 48 2.78 -7.48 -24.00
CA SER A 48 3.07 -7.06 -22.63
C SER A 48 1.83 -6.49 -21.94
N LEU A 49 1.44 -7.02 -20.78
CA LEU A 49 0.27 -6.56 -20.04
C LEU A 49 0.58 -5.21 -19.37
N THR A 50 0.11 -4.13 -20.00
CA THR A 50 0.07 -2.78 -19.41
C THR A 50 -1.19 -2.59 -18.57
N ILE A 51 -1.18 -1.59 -17.68
CA ILE A 51 -2.36 -1.21 -16.86
C ILE A 51 -3.58 -0.94 -17.74
N GLU A 52 -3.37 -0.39 -18.94
CA GLU A 52 -4.45 0.01 -19.85
C GLU A 52 -5.08 -1.18 -20.59
N ASN A 53 -4.28 -2.19 -20.94
CA ASN A 53 -4.76 -3.35 -21.71
C ASN A 53 -5.26 -4.51 -20.82
N SER A 54 -4.91 -4.53 -19.53
CA SER A 54 -5.31 -5.57 -18.56
C SER A 54 -6.42 -5.16 -17.60
N SER A 55 -6.94 -3.93 -17.75
CA SER A 55 -8.00 -3.41 -16.89
C SER A 55 -9.35 -4.06 -17.20
N GLY A 56 -10.13 -4.39 -16.17
CA GLY A 56 -11.48 -4.95 -16.32
C GLY A 56 -12.45 -3.96 -16.94
N SER A 57 -13.67 -4.42 -17.27
CA SER A 57 -14.72 -3.54 -17.80
C SER A 57 -14.98 -2.33 -16.87
N HIS A 58 -15.38 -1.20 -17.45
CA HIS A 58 -15.67 0.03 -16.70
C HIS A 58 -16.61 -0.19 -15.49
N TYR A 59 -17.59 -1.09 -15.65
CA TYR A 59 -18.54 -1.45 -14.59
C TYR A 59 -17.87 -2.21 -13.44
N THR A 60 -17.00 -3.18 -13.73
CA THR A 60 -16.27 -3.94 -12.70
C THR A 60 -15.29 -3.02 -11.96
N LEU A 61 -14.60 -2.14 -12.69
CA LEU A 61 -13.61 -1.24 -12.11
C LEU A 61 -14.26 -0.21 -11.16
N LEU A 62 -15.43 0.33 -11.56
CA LEU A 62 -16.23 1.19 -10.69
C LEU A 62 -16.64 0.50 -9.40
N VAL A 63 -17.14 -0.74 -9.47
CA VAL A 63 -17.57 -1.50 -8.29
C VAL A 63 -16.39 -1.75 -7.34
N MET A 64 -15.22 -2.13 -7.86
CA MET A 64 -14.02 -2.33 -7.03
C MET A 64 -13.51 -1.02 -6.41
N GLY A 65 -13.68 0.12 -7.11
CA GLY A 65 -13.44 1.45 -6.56
C GLY A 65 -14.36 1.77 -5.37
N TYR A 66 -15.67 1.47 -5.49
CA TYR A 66 -16.62 1.63 -4.38
C TYR A 66 -16.28 0.75 -3.17
N VAL A 67 -15.85 -0.50 -3.38
CA VAL A 67 -15.43 -1.39 -2.28
C VAL A 67 -14.19 -0.83 -1.57
N SER A 68 -13.27 -0.21 -2.31
CA SER A 68 -12.07 0.40 -1.75
C SER A 68 -12.37 1.59 -0.83
N PHE A 69 -13.54 2.22 -0.95
CA PHE A 69 -14.00 3.26 -0.04
C PHE A 69 -14.32 2.73 1.37
N LEU A 70 -14.48 1.41 1.56
CA LEU A 70 -14.70 0.79 2.88
C LEU A 70 -13.42 0.61 3.70
N VAL A 71 -12.24 0.72 3.08
CA VAL A 71 -10.93 0.62 3.75
C VAL A 71 -10.79 1.50 5.00
N PRO A 72 -11.20 2.80 5.04
CA PRO A 72 -11.13 3.61 6.26
C PRO A 72 -11.94 3.04 7.44
N ILE A 73 -13.02 2.30 7.19
CA ILE A 73 -13.81 1.67 8.26
C ILE A 73 -13.00 0.57 8.94
N VAL A 74 -12.28 -0.24 8.15
CA VAL A 74 -11.39 -1.30 8.66
C VAL A 74 -10.24 -0.69 9.47
N LEU A 75 -9.65 0.41 9.00
CA LEU A 75 -8.61 1.12 9.74
C LEU A 75 -9.12 1.65 11.10
N GLY A 76 -10.36 2.14 11.14
CA GLY A 76 -11.03 2.54 12.39
C GLY A 76 -11.14 1.38 13.38
N TYR A 77 -11.54 0.19 12.92
CA TYR A 77 -11.61 -1.00 13.78
C TYR A 77 -10.23 -1.40 14.33
N VAL A 78 -9.20 -1.46 13.48
CA VAL A 78 -7.83 -1.78 13.92
C VAL A 78 -7.35 -0.80 15.00
N PHE A 79 -7.61 0.50 14.82
CA PHE A 79 -7.25 1.50 15.81
C PHE A 79 -8.00 1.32 17.14
N LEU A 80 -9.30 1.01 17.09
CA LEU A 80 -10.10 0.75 18.29
C LEU A 80 -9.60 -0.47 19.07
N VAL A 81 -9.31 -1.58 18.39
CA VAL A 81 -8.75 -2.80 19.00
C VAL A 81 -7.39 -2.52 19.65
N TRP A 82 -6.55 -1.71 19.00
CA TRP A 82 -5.22 -1.38 19.53
C TRP A 82 -5.24 -0.35 20.66
N ARG A 83 -6.36 0.37 20.83
CA ARG A 83 -6.59 1.30 21.94
C ARG A 83 -7.16 0.61 23.18
N SER A 84 -7.90 -0.48 23.00
CA SER A 84 -8.43 -1.33 24.08
C SER A 84 -7.35 -2.16 24.76
#